data_AF-A0A2T2WCJ9-F1
#
_entry.id   AF-A0A2T2WCJ9-F1
#
_cell.length_a   1.000
_cell.length_b   1.000
_cell.length_c   1.000
_cell.angle_alpha   90.00
_cell.angle_beta   90.00
_cell.angle_gamma   90.00
#
_symmetry.space_group_name_H-M   'P 1'
#
loop_
_entity.id
_entity.type
_entity.pdbx_description
1 polymer ?
#
loop_
_entity_poly.entity_id
_entity_poly.type
_entity_poly.pdbx_seq_one_letter_code
_entity_poly.pdbx_strand_id
1 'polypeptide(L)'
;MGNHIEFGFRRAQLVLMLLIFVVGGVLIWFSVNTHSAIRSHVDVLNTRRPMNVLVAVQGTPLDPGFVGFIANVKPNTRILRVVPIAGNRSVTVNHVSEPLYQAISDSKPAQVLPLVSRASGVSLHYYFFLDSSDLFDLLDALYYHTPHWPSQRTPLTMLKILGYPNGRIEPRREIVLLSEMVNRLPLMSPIAAGSLLSIPRTALTNLSSQQLFLLANYVRGDELQRGTISRHHSARRAHG
;
A
#
# COMPACT_ATOMS: atom_id res chain seq x y z
N MET A 1 9.44 23.27 -57.38
CA MET A 1 9.70 21.82 -57.37
C MET A 1 11.20 21.61 -57.16
N GLY A 2 11.75 20.98 -56.15
CA GLY A 2 11.31 20.55 -54.82
C GLY A 2 12.62 20.30 -54.05
N ASN A 3 12.82 20.97 -52.92
CA ASN A 3 14.00 20.76 -52.08
C ASN A 3 13.82 19.46 -51.30
N HIS A 4 14.56 18.42 -51.67
CA HIS A 4 14.68 17.21 -50.87
C HIS A 4 15.57 17.50 -49.65
N ILE A 5 14.95 17.58 -48.47
CA ILE A 5 15.65 17.60 -47.20
C ILE A 5 15.97 16.14 -46.87
N GLU A 6 17.24 15.74 -46.99
CA GLU A 6 17.70 14.46 -46.45
C GLU A 6 17.76 14.55 -44.92
N PHE A 7 16.68 14.13 -44.26
CA PHE A 7 16.72 13.77 -42.84
C PHE A 7 17.38 12.38 -42.71
N GLY A 8 18.71 12.37 -42.62
CA GLY A 8 19.50 11.18 -42.32
C GLY A 8 20.54 11.51 -41.26
N PHE A 9 20.58 10.73 -40.17
CA PHE A 9 21.66 10.84 -39.18
C PHE A 9 23.00 10.65 -39.89
N ARG A 10 23.92 11.61 -39.73
CA ARG A 10 25.26 11.51 -40.32
C ARG A 10 25.94 10.25 -39.79
N ARG A 11 26.77 9.57 -40.60
CA ARG A 11 27.49 8.34 -40.20
C ARG A 11 28.16 8.45 -38.82
N ALA A 12 28.71 9.62 -38.48
CA ALA A 12 29.29 9.90 -37.16
C ALA A 12 28.28 9.82 -35.99
N GLN A 13 27.02 10.24 -36.19
CA GLN A 13 25.95 10.15 -35.18
C GLN A 13 25.49 8.72 -34.96
N LEU A 14 25.44 7.91 -36.02
CA LEU A 14 25.13 6.48 -35.92
C LEU A 14 26.22 5.71 -35.16
N VAL A 15 27.50 6.04 -35.42
CA VAL A 15 28.65 5.47 -34.69
C VAL A 15 28.60 5.88 -33.20
N LEU A 16 28.29 7.15 -32.92
CA LEU A 16 28.15 7.62 -31.54
C LEU A 16 26.98 6.93 -30.81
N MET A 17 25.83 6.76 -31.46
CA MET A 17 24.70 6.03 -30.88
C MET A 17 25.04 4.56 -30.61
N LEU A 18 25.73 3.90 -31.53
CA LEU A 18 26.20 2.53 -31.33
C LEU A 18 27.12 2.43 -30.11
N LEU A 19 28.03 3.40 -29.96
CA LEU A 19 28.99 3.44 -28.85
C LEU A 19 28.29 3.64 -27.51
N ILE A 20 27.29 4.54 -27.44
CA ILE A 20 26.45 4.75 -26.25
C ILE A 20 25.64 3.48 -25.93
N PHE A 21 25.10 2.82 -26.95
CA PHE A 21 24.32 1.59 -26.76
C PHE A 21 25.18 0.44 -26.21
N VAL A 22 26.40 0.27 -26.73
CA VAL A 22 27.36 -0.73 -26.24
C VAL A 22 27.79 -0.42 -24.81
N VAL A 23 28.11 0.84 -24.49
CA VAL A 23 28.48 1.25 -23.12
C VAL A 23 27.31 1.05 -22.15
N GLY A 24 26.09 1.43 -22.54
CA GLY A 24 24.88 1.21 -21.75
C GLY A 24 24.60 -0.28 -21.53
N GLY A 25 24.75 -1.10 -22.56
CA GLY A 25 24.61 -2.56 -22.48
C GLY A 25 25.64 -3.20 -21.56
N VAL A 26 26.90 -2.74 -21.60
CA VAL A 26 27.96 -3.21 -20.70
C VAL A 26 27.67 -2.80 -19.25
N LEU A 27 27.19 -1.57 -19.01
CA LEU A 27 26.82 -1.12 -17.66
C LEU A 27 25.63 -1.90 -17.09
N ILE A 28 24.62 -2.20 -17.91
CA ILE A 28 23.49 -3.05 -17.52
C ILE A 28 23.96 -4.47 -17.24
N TRP A 29 24.78 -5.05 -18.11
CA TRP A 29 25.33 -6.39 -17.92
C TRP A 29 26.21 -6.47 -16.67
N PHE A 30 27.07 -5.47 -16.44
CA PHE A 30 27.88 -5.38 -15.24
C PHE A 30 27.00 -5.21 -14.00
N SER A 31 25.96 -4.37 -14.05
CA SER A 31 24.99 -4.23 -12.97
C SER A 31 24.28 -5.55 -12.67
N VAL A 32 23.76 -6.26 -13.67
CA VAL A 32 23.07 -7.54 -13.50
C VAL A 32 24.02 -8.64 -12.98
N ASN A 33 25.25 -8.71 -13.48
CA ASN A 33 26.22 -9.73 -13.03
C ASN A 33 26.85 -9.41 -11.68
N THR A 34 27.07 -8.14 -11.34
CA THR A 34 27.54 -7.75 -9.99
C THR A 34 26.44 -7.78 -8.93
N HIS A 35 25.16 -7.68 -9.32
CA HIS A 35 24.03 -7.86 -8.41
C HIS A 35 23.66 -9.34 -8.13
N SER A 36 24.41 -10.30 -8.67
CA SER A 36 24.25 -11.74 -8.32
C SER A 36 24.66 -12.08 -6.87
N ALA A 37 25.15 -11.09 -6.10
CA ALA A 37 25.51 -11.27 -4.71
C ALA A 37 25.14 -10.06 -3.82
N ILE A 38 23.86 -9.71 -3.73
CA ILE A 38 23.32 -9.27 -2.42
C ILE A 38 23.09 -10.54 -1.58
N ARG A 39 24.18 -11.25 -1.27
CA ARG A 39 24.29 -12.07 -0.06
C ARG A 39 24.64 -11.09 1.06
N SER A 40 23.67 -10.27 1.47
CA SER A 40 23.86 -9.39 2.61
C SER A 40 23.79 -10.24 3.88
N HIS A 41 24.94 -10.34 4.52
CA HIS A 41 25.06 -10.52 5.96
C HIS A 41 24.23 -9.45 6.67
N VAL A 42 22.95 -9.73 6.94
CA VAL A 42 22.12 -8.96 7.87
C VAL A 42 21.14 -9.92 8.53
N ASP A 43 21.55 -10.45 9.68
CA ASP A 43 20.72 -11.26 10.58
C ASP A 43 19.65 -10.41 11.32
N VAL A 44 19.15 -9.33 10.70
CA VAL A 44 18.25 -8.36 11.35
C VAL A 44 16.81 -8.44 10.84
N LEU A 45 16.50 -9.04 9.69
CA LEU A 45 15.11 -9.12 9.21
C LEU A 45 14.87 -10.38 8.38
N ASN A 46 14.48 -11.47 9.04
CA ASN A 46 13.93 -12.65 8.37
C ASN A 46 12.52 -12.30 7.85
N THR A 47 12.45 -11.82 6.62
CA THR A 47 11.22 -11.44 5.88
C THR A 47 10.32 -12.64 5.56
N ARG A 48 10.57 -13.83 6.14
CA ARG A 48 9.66 -14.97 6.18
C ARG A 48 8.74 -14.98 7.40
N ARG A 49 8.96 -14.08 8.38
CA ARG A 49 8.08 -13.98 9.55
C ARG A 49 6.80 -13.20 9.21
N PRO A 50 5.63 -13.63 9.71
CA PRO A 50 4.41 -12.86 9.58
C PRO A 50 4.58 -11.45 10.14
N MET A 51 4.06 -10.46 9.42
CA MET A 51 4.16 -9.05 9.81
C MET A 51 2.76 -8.43 9.85
N ASN A 52 2.48 -7.67 10.91
CA ASN A 52 1.30 -6.83 10.98
C ASN A 52 1.71 -5.37 10.77
N VAL A 53 1.21 -4.77 9.70
CA VAL A 53 1.43 -3.36 9.39
C VAL A 53 0.11 -2.62 9.56
N LEU A 54 0.11 -1.55 10.36
CA LEU A 54 -0.98 -0.59 10.37
C LEU A 54 -0.84 0.32 9.15
N VAL A 55 -1.78 0.23 8.21
CA VAL A 55 -1.91 1.19 7.12
C VAL A 55 -3.04 2.12 7.47
N ALA A 56 -2.79 3.41 7.56
CA ALA A 56 -3.79 4.36 8.04
C ALA A 56 -3.66 5.74 7.41
N VAL A 57 -4.77 6.46 7.42
CA VAL A 57 -4.87 7.90 7.17
C VAL A 57 -5.44 8.51 8.44
N GLN A 58 -4.75 9.52 8.94
CA GLN A 58 -5.10 10.24 10.16
C GLN A 58 -5.49 11.68 9.80
N GLY A 59 -6.59 12.16 10.38
CA GLY A 59 -7.02 13.55 10.27
C GLY A 59 -6.24 14.47 11.21
N THR A 60 -6.56 15.75 11.18
CA THR A 60 -5.91 16.75 12.03
C THR A 60 -6.75 17.00 13.29
N PRO A 61 -6.24 17.74 14.29
CA PRO A 61 -7.06 18.17 15.42
C PRO A 61 -8.25 19.06 15.01
N LEU A 62 -8.15 19.79 13.89
CA LEU A 62 -9.22 20.64 13.36
C LEU A 62 -10.28 19.84 12.61
N ASP A 63 -9.85 18.80 11.87
CA ASP A 63 -10.70 17.88 11.12
C ASP A 63 -10.35 16.43 11.50
N PRO A 64 -10.80 15.95 12.68
CA PRO A 64 -10.42 14.64 13.17
C PRO A 64 -11.03 13.53 12.33
N GLY A 65 -10.21 12.56 11.95
CA GLY A 65 -10.64 11.47 11.09
C GLY A 65 -9.69 10.28 11.15
N PHE A 66 -10.21 9.09 10.88
CA PHE A 66 -9.39 7.88 10.80
C PHE A 66 -9.96 6.87 9.83
N VAL A 67 -9.13 6.49 8.87
CA VAL A 67 -9.33 5.30 8.03
C VAL A 67 -8.10 4.44 8.21
N GLY A 68 -8.27 3.20 8.61
CA GLY A 68 -7.12 2.33 8.78
C GLY A 68 -7.46 0.86 8.68
N PHE A 69 -6.47 0.08 8.30
CA PHE A 69 -6.55 -1.37 8.27
C PHE A 69 -5.22 -1.99 8.68
N ILE A 70 -5.31 -3.18 9.26
CA ILE A 70 -4.15 -4.01 9.56
C ILE A 70 -3.91 -4.92 8.37
N ALA A 71 -2.77 -4.72 7.71
CA ALA A 71 -2.25 -5.65 6.73
C ALA A 71 -1.44 -6.74 7.46
N ASN A 72 -2.01 -7.93 7.57
CA ASN A 72 -1.32 -9.13 8.02
C ASN A 72 -0.70 -9.82 6.81
N VAL A 73 0.62 -9.73 6.73
CA VAL A 73 1.43 -10.24 5.64
C VAL A 73 2.02 -11.56 6.12
N LYS A 74 1.66 -12.66 5.46
CA LYS A 74 2.25 -13.97 5.69
C LYS A 74 3.06 -14.37 4.47
N PRO A 75 4.39 -14.12 4.48
CA PRO A 75 5.25 -14.39 3.34
C PRO A 75 5.15 -15.84 2.88
N ASN A 76 5.16 -16.78 3.83
CA ASN A 76 5.14 -18.22 3.56
C ASN A 76 3.85 -18.72 2.89
N THR A 77 2.71 -18.06 3.14
CA THR A 77 1.42 -18.50 2.59
C THR A 77 0.97 -17.66 1.40
N ARG A 78 1.67 -16.57 1.08
CA ARG A 78 1.30 -15.65 -0.02
C ARG A 78 -0.14 -15.12 0.09
N ILE A 79 -0.63 -15.00 1.33
CA ILE A 79 -1.94 -14.40 1.66
C ILE A 79 -1.72 -13.07 2.37
N LEU A 80 -2.22 -12.00 1.76
CA LEU A 80 -2.46 -10.72 2.42
C LEU A 80 -3.83 -10.75 3.07
N ARG A 81 -3.89 -10.70 4.41
CA ARG A 81 -5.15 -10.52 5.13
C ARG A 81 -5.27 -9.07 5.58
N VAL A 82 -6.34 -8.42 5.15
CA VAL A 82 -6.65 -7.04 5.54
C VAL A 82 -7.75 -7.05 6.60
N VAL A 83 -7.49 -6.41 7.73
CA VAL A 83 -8.46 -6.26 8.84
C VAL A 83 -8.75 -4.78 9.04
N PRO A 84 -9.90 -4.26 8.56
CA PRO A 84 -10.26 -2.86 8.74
C PRO A 84 -10.49 -2.50 10.21
N ILE A 85 -10.07 -1.29 10.60
CA ILE A 85 -10.20 -0.74 11.94
C ILE A 85 -11.18 0.42 11.89
N ALA A 86 -12.17 0.40 12.79
CA ALA A 86 -13.17 1.45 12.87
C ALA A 86 -12.63 2.67 13.63
N GLY A 87 -12.65 3.85 13.02
CA GLY A 87 -12.31 5.11 13.70
C GLY A 87 -13.26 5.47 14.84
N ASN A 88 -14.54 5.06 14.77
CA ASN A 88 -15.53 5.28 15.83
C ASN A 88 -15.40 4.29 17.00
N ARG A 89 -14.41 3.38 16.96
CA ARG A 89 -14.17 2.44 18.05
C ARG A 89 -13.77 3.20 19.31
N SER A 90 -14.49 2.97 20.40
CA SER A 90 -14.18 3.57 21.69
C SER A 90 -12.82 3.09 22.20
N VAL A 91 -11.96 4.02 22.59
CA VAL A 91 -10.67 3.76 23.22
C VAL A 91 -10.55 4.58 24.50
N THR A 92 -9.79 4.07 25.46
CA THR A 92 -9.56 4.78 26.72
C THR A 92 -8.17 5.41 26.71
N VAL A 93 -8.12 6.73 26.81
CA VAL A 93 -6.91 7.53 26.92
C VAL A 93 -7.02 8.37 28.18
N ASN A 94 -6.04 8.28 29.08
CA ASN A 94 -6.02 9.05 30.34
C ASN A 94 -7.34 8.93 31.16
N HIS A 95 -7.91 7.72 31.24
CA HIS A 95 -9.19 7.44 31.90
C HIS A 95 -10.45 8.05 31.25
N VAL A 96 -10.31 8.70 30.10
CA VAL A 96 -11.43 9.20 29.30
C VAL A 96 -11.70 8.24 28.15
N SER A 97 -12.98 7.90 27.93
CA SER A 97 -13.41 7.07 26.81
C SER A 97 -13.84 7.96 25.65
N GLU A 98 -13.14 7.86 24.53
CA GLU A 98 -13.42 8.67 23.34
C GLU A 98 -13.27 7.83 22.06
N PRO A 99 -13.84 8.25 20.92
CA PRO A 99 -13.63 7.57 19.64
C PRO A 99 -12.16 7.59 19.22
N LEU A 100 -11.67 6.49 18.64
CA LEU A 100 -10.29 6.36 18.17
C LEU A 100 -9.86 7.51 17.26
N TYR A 101 -10.72 7.98 16.33
CA TYR A 101 -10.39 9.09 15.43
C TYR A 101 -10.11 10.41 16.17
N GLN A 102 -10.69 10.60 17.36
CA GLN A 102 -10.52 11.79 18.18
C GLN A 102 -9.30 11.64 19.11
N ALA A 103 -9.14 10.46 19.71
CA ALA A 103 -7.98 10.14 20.56
C ALA A 103 -6.63 10.32 19.85
N ILE A 104 -6.60 10.10 18.53
CA ILE A 104 -5.36 10.09 17.76
C ILE A 104 -5.13 11.37 16.96
N SER A 105 -6.08 12.30 16.87
CA SER A 105 -6.03 13.41 15.91
C SER A 105 -4.80 14.32 16.08
N ASP A 106 -4.28 14.44 17.30
CA ASP A 106 -3.05 15.20 17.63
C ASP A 106 -1.84 14.31 17.95
N SER A 107 -1.97 12.99 17.78
CA SER A 107 -0.93 12.03 18.12
C SER A 107 0.05 11.81 16.97
N LYS A 108 1.33 11.59 17.29
CA LYS A 108 2.31 11.10 16.31
C LYS A 108 2.05 9.61 16.02
N PRO A 109 2.34 9.10 14.81
CA PRO A 109 2.10 7.70 14.44
C PRO A 109 2.62 6.64 15.43
N ALA A 110 3.78 6.88 16.05
CA ALA A 110 4.36 6.01 17.06
C ALA A 110 3.50 5.88 18.34
N GLN A 111 2.74 6.93 18.70
CA GLN A 111 1.82 6.95 19.84
C GLN A 111 0.46 6.33 19.49
N VAL A 112 0.07 6.38 18.20
CA VAL A 112 -1.16 5.76 17.69
C VAL A 112 -1.07 4.24 17.70
N LEU A 113 0.09 3.68 17.35
CA LEU A 113 0.32 2.24 17.25
C LEU A 113 -0.13 1.43 18.48
N PRO A 114 0.28 1.75 19.72
CA PRO A 114 -0.14 1.01 20.91
C PRO A 114 -1.64 1.18 21.22
N LEU A 115 -2.25 2.31 20.86
CA LEU A 115 -3.70 2.52 21.01
C LEU A 115 -4.47 1.60 20.07
N VAL A 116 -4.09 1.58 18.80
CA VAL A 116 -4.71 0.71 17.79
C VAL A 116 -4.43 -0.77 18.07
N SER A 117 -3.24 -1.11 18.56
CA SER A 117 -2.88 -2.47 18.98
C SER A 117 -3.79 -2.97 20.10
N ARG A 118 -3.95 -2.18 21.17
CA ARG A 118 -4.87 -2.49 22.29
C ARG A 118 -6.32 -2.55 21.83
N ALA A 119 -6.76 -1.60 21.02
CA ALA A 119 -8.11 -1.57 20.50
C ALA A 119 -8.38 -2.81 19.65
N SER A 120 -7.50 -3.16 18.71
CA SER A 120 -7.69 -4.29 17.79
C SER A 120 -7.43 -5.67 18.41
N GLY A 121 -6.67 -5.74 19.50
CA GLY A 121 -6.16 -7.00 20.06
C GLY A 121 -5.05 -7.64 19.21
N VAL A 122 -4.47 -6.90 18.27
CA VAL A 122 -3.41 -7.36 17.37
C VAL A 122 -2.11 -6.64 17.71
N SER A 123 -1.04 -7.40 17.98
CA SER A 123 0.28 -6.81 18.19
C SER A 123 0.78 -6.12 16.91
N LEU A 124 1.02 -4.81 16.99
CA LEU A 124 1.50 -3.97 15.90
C LEU A 124 2.89 -3.44 16.23
N HIS A 125 3.82 -3.65 15.30
CA HIS A 125 5.19 -3.13 15.38
C HIS A 125 5.53 -2.21 14.19
N TYR A 126 4.75 -2.27 13.12
CA TYR A 126 4.98 -1.52 11.89
C TYR A 126 3.78 -0.65 11.53
N TYR A 127 4.05 0.53 10.99
CA TYR A 127 3.04 1.43 10.46
C TYR A 127 3.44 2.05 9.14
N PHE A 128 2.42 2.44 8.39
CA PHE A 128 2.52 3.18 7.15
C PHE A 128 1.35 4.17 7.11
N PHE A 129 1.61 5.40 7.55
CA PHE A 129 0.62 6.47 7.58
C PHE A 129 0.71 7.30 6.30
N LEU A 130 -0.43 7.41 5.65
CA LEU A 130 -0.67 8.18 4.45
C LEU A 130 -1.31 9.52 4.84
N ASP A 131 -0.97 10.58 4.14
CA ASP A 131 -1.72 11.82 4.24
C ASP A 131 -3.05 11.71 3.49
N SER A 132 -3.99 12.61 3.79
CA SER A 132 -5.29 12.62 3.12
C SER A 132 -5.15 12.85 1.61
N SER A 133 -4.18 13.65 1.17
CA SER A 133 -3.87 13.84 -0.26
C SER A 133 -3.45 12.54 -0.92
N ASP A 134 -2.58 11.76 -0.28
CA ASP A 134 -2.12 10.47 -0.83
C ASP A 134 -3.27 9.47 -0.97
N LEU A 135 -4.23 9.51 -0.03
CA LEU A 135 -5.45 8.70 -0.14
C LEU A 135 -6.31 9.14 -1.32
N PHE A 136 -6.51 10.44 -1.52
CA PHE A 136 -7.25 10.95 -2.68
C PHE A 136 -6.57 10.58 -4.00
N ASP A 137 -5.27 10.77 -4.10
CA ASP A 137 -4.48 10.42 -5.29
C ASP A 137 -4.58 8.92 -5.61
N LEU A 138 -4.54 8.06 -4.59
CA LEU A 138 -4.75 6.61 -4.75
C LEU A 138 -6.15 6.29 -5.30
N LEU A 139 -7.18 6.94 -4.77
CA LEU A 139 -8.57 6.69 -5.17
C LEU A 139 -8.86 7.22 -6.57
N ASP A 140 -8.31 8.38 -6.93
CA ASP A 140 -8.38 8.95 -8.27
C ASP A 140 -7.64 8.06 -9.27
N ALA A 141 -6.44 7.59 -8.91
CA ALA A 141 -5.66 6.69 -9.75
C ALA A 141 -6.42 5.37 -10.02
N LEU A 142 -7.05 4.80 -8.99
CA LEU A 142 -7.88 3.61 -9.16
C LEU A 142 -9.07 3.86 -10.09
N TYR A 143 -9.77 4.98 -9.92
CA TYR A 143 -10.97 5.28 -10.69
C TYR A 143 -10.67 5.60 -12.17
N TYR A 144 -9.69 6.47 -12.43
CA TYR A 144 -9.41 6.97 -13.79
C TYR A 144 -8.41 6.11 -14.57
N HIS A 145 -7.56 5.35 -13.88
CA HIS A 145 -6.45 4.63 -14.50
C HIS A 145 -6.51 3.12 -14.35
N THR A 146 -7.62 2.56 -13.86
CA THR A 146 -7.88 1.12 -13.86
C THR A 146 -8.95 0.76 -14.91
N PRO A 147 -8.67 -0.16 -15.85
CA PRO A 147 -9.66 -0.64 -16.79
C PRO A 147 -10.90 -1.22 -16.08
N HIS A 148 -12.09 -0.92 -16.62
CA HIS A 148 -13.38 -1.44 -16.16
C HIS A 148 -13.69 -1.19 -14.67
N TRP A 149 -13.18 -0.09 -14.08
CA TRP A 149 -13.56 0.30 -12.73
C TRP A 149 -15.07 0.61 -12.65
N PRO A 150 -15.81 0.18 -11.61
CA PRO A 150 -17.24 0.44 -11.52
C PRO A 150 -17.53 1.95 -11.47
N SER A 151 -18.37 2.45 -12.38
CA SER A 151 -18.70 3.89 -12.48
C SER A 151 -19.35 4.46 -11.22
N GLN A 152 -20.07 3.63 -10.45
CA GLN A 152 -20.68 4.02 -9.17
C GLN A 152 -19.66 4.14 -8.02
N ARG A 153 -18.43 3.64 -8.20
CA ARG A 153 -17.35 3.71 -7.19
C ARG A 153 -16.44 4.90 -7.47
N THR A 154 -17.02 6.09 -7.53
CA THR A 154 -16.26 7.34 -7.65
C THR A 154 -15.37 7.57 -6.42
N PRO A 155 -14.29 8.36 -6.52
CA PRO A 155 -13.39 8.66 -5.40
C PRO A 155 -14.12 9.09 -4.13
N LEU A 156 -15.07 10.02 -4.25
CA LEU A 156 -15.90 10.46 -3.13
C LEU A 156 -16.75 9.32 -2.54
N THR A 157 -17.31 8.45 -3.38
CA THR A 157 -18.10 7.32 -2.91
C THR A 157 -17.21 6.30 -2.19
N MET A 158 -16.00 6.05 -2.71
CA MET A 158 -14.99 5.19 -2.08
C MET A 158 -14.59 5.72 -0.70
N LEU A 159 -14.34 7.02 -0.55
CA LEU A 159 -14.05 7.64 0.74
C LEU A 159 -15.18 7.43 1.76
N LYS A 160 -16.44 7.63 1.34
CA LYS A 160 -17.61 7.38 2.20
C LYS A 160 -17.68 5.91 2.64
N ILE A 161 -17.39 4.96 1.76
CA ILE A 161 -17.37 3.53 2.07
C ILE A 161 -16.25 3.18 3.05
N LEU A 162 -15.07 3.80 2.89
CA LEU A 162 -13.96 3.69 3.85
C LEU A 162 -14.28 4.32 5.21
N GLY A 163 -15.36 5.11 5.29
CA GLY A 163 -15.78 5.77 6.51
C GLY A 163 -15.01 7.05 6.79
N TYR A 164 -14.40 7.69 5.79
CA TYR A 164 -13.74 8.98 5.99
C TYR A 164 -14.77 10.12 6.11
N PRO A 165 -14.61 11.09 7.05
CA PRO A 165 -13.67 11.10 8.17
C PRO A 165 -14.20 10.39 9.43
N ASN A 166 -15.52 10.18 9.52
CA ASN A 166 -16.25 9.89 10.76
C ASN A 166 -16.16 8.42 11.28
N GLY A 167 -15.45 7.55 10.59
CA GLY A 167 -15.36 6.12 10.87
C GLY A 167 -16.35 5.26 10.07
N ARG A 168 -16.21 3.94 10.23
CA ARG A 168 -16.89 2.92 9.40
C ARG A 168 -18.41 3.00 9.52
N ILE A 169 -19.08 3.22 8.38
CA ILE A 169 -20.54 3.20 8.26
C ILE A 169 -21.02 1.82 7.78
N GLU A 170 -20.28 1.20 6.85
CA GLU A 170 -20.71 -0.05 6.18
C GLU A 170 -19.57 -1.10 6.11
N PRO A 171 -19.31 -1.85 7.20
CA PRO A 171 -18.15 -2.75 7.30
C PRO A 171 -18.02 -3.78 6.17
N ARG A 172 -19.14 -4.29 5.66
CA ARG A 172 -19.14 -5.25 4.55
C ARG A 172 -18.74 -4.59 3.23
N ARG A 173 -19.25 -3.38 2.94
CA ARG A 173 -18.94 -2.67 1.69
C ARG A 173 -17.48 -2.24 1.64
N GLU A 174 -16.92 -1.86 2.79
CA GLU A 174 -15.51 -1.52 2.92
C GLU A 174 -14.58 -2.72 2.65
N ILE A 175 -14.86 -3.89 3.21
CA ILE A 175 -14.05 -5.09 2.94
C ILE A 175 -14.09 -5.45 1.45
N VAL A 176 -15.26 -5.35 0.82
CA VAL A 176 -15.43 -5.58 -0.62
C VAL A 176 -14.62 -4.55 -1.41
N LEU A 177 -14.68 -3.26 -1.03
CA LEU A 177 -13.91 -2.20 -1.67
C LEU A 177 -12.39 -2.44 -1.53
N LEU A 178 -11.89 -2.69 -0.32
CA LEU A 178 -10.46 -2.96 -0.07
C LEU A 178 -9.98 -4.18 -0.88
N SER A 179 -10.78 -5.25 -0.94
CA SER A 179 -10.44 -6.41 -1.75
C SER A 179 -10.44 -6.09 -3.25
N GLU A 180 -11.38 -5.27 -3.72
CA GLU A 180 -11.44 -4.83 -5.11
C GLU A 180 -10.24 -3.95 -5.47
N MET A 181 -9.87 -2.99 -4.60
CA MET A 181 -8.67 -2.16 -4.75
C MET A 181 -7.43 -3.04 -4.89
N VAL A 182 -7.16 -3.93 -3.93
CA VAL A 182 -5.98 -4.81 -3.96
C VAL A 182 -5.95 -5.70 -5.20
N ASN A 183 -7.09 -6.27 -5.62
CA ASN A 183 -7.17 -7.13 -6.79
C ASN A 183 -6.96 -6.38 -8.12
N ARG A 184 -7.25 -5.09 -8.16
CA ARG A 184 -7.20 -4.26 -9.36
C ARG A 184 -5.97 -3.37 -9.45
N LEU A 185 -5.24 -3.15 -8.35
CA LEU A 185 -3.95 -2.44 -8.34
C LEU A 185 -3.00 -2.90 -9.45
N PRO A 186 -2.82 -4.21 -9.74
CA PRO A 186 -1.94 -4.65 -10.83
C PRO A 186 -2.41 -4.30 -12.25
N LEU A 187 -3.70 -3.97 -12.41
CA LEU A 187 -4.32 -3.62 -13.71
C LEU A 187 -4.22 -2.12 -14.00
N MET A 188 -3.74 -1.33 -13.05
CA MET A 188 -3.61 0.12 -13.20
C MET A 188 -2.60 0.48 -14.28
N SER A 189 -2.84 1.59 -14.99
CA SER A 189 -1.92 2.08 -16.01
C SER A 189 -0.50 2.31 -15.43
N PRO A 190 0.57 2.07 -16.19
CA PRO A 190 1.94 2.27 -15.71
C PRO A 190 2.25 3.70 -15.27
N ILE A 191 1.60 4.70 -15.90
CA ILE A 191 1.77 6.11 -15.58
C ILE A 191 1.25 6.41 -14.17
N ALA A 192 0.03 5.94 -13.87
CA ALA A 192 -0.57 6.09 -12.55
C ALA A 192 0.13 5.22 -11.49
N ALA A 193 0.54 3.99 -11.83
CA ALA A 193 1.35 3.18 -10.94
C ALA A 193 2.67 3.89 -10.60
N GLY A 194 3.29 4.58 -11.56
CA GLY A 194 4.49 5.38 -11.38
C GLY A 194 4.28 6.60 -10.47
N SER A 195 3.14 7.30 -10.57
CA SER A 195 2.84 8.41 -9.66
C SER A 195 2.62 7.93 -8.23
N LEU A 196 2.00 6.76 -8.02
CA LEU A 196 1.82 6.19 -6.67
C LEU A 196 3.14 5.73 -6.02
N LEU A 197 4.24 5.60 -6.77
CA LEU A 197 5.57 5.31 -6.19
C LEU A 197 6.14 6.49 -5.39
N SER A 198 5.57 7.69 -5.48
CA SER A 198 5.94 8.82 -4.63
C SER A 198 5.39 8.70 -3.21
N ILE A 199 4.26 8.02 -3.03
CA ILE A 199 3.54 7.89 -1.75
C ILE A 199 4.44 7.35 -0.62
N PRO A 200 5.27 6.30 -0.84
CA PRO A 200 6.20 5.86 0.20
C PRO A 200 7.25 6.90 0.63
N ARG A 201 7.46 7.97 -0.15
CA ARG A 201 8.40 9.06 0.19
C ARG A 201 7.75 10.11 1.09
N THR A 202 6.44 10.30 1.00
CA THR A 202 5.67 11.25 1.82
C THR A 202 5.08 10.58 3.05
N ALA A 203 4.85 9.27 3.00
CA ALA A 203 4.29 8.49 4.08
C ALA A 203 5.18 8.48 5.35
N LEU A 204 4.53 8.64 6.50
CA LEU A 204 5.17 8.43 7.80
C LEU A 204 5.21 6.92 8.10
N THR A 205 6.39 6.33 8.13
CA THR A 205 6.57 4.89 8.27
C THR A 205 7.81 4.54 9.09
N ASN A 206 7.77 3.40 9.79
CA ASN A 206 8.95 2.79 10.42
C ASN A 206 9.40 1.50 9.70
N LEU A 207 8.84 1.22 8.52
CA LEU A 207 9.31 0.16 7.63
C LEU A 207 10.60 0.60 6.94
N SER A 208 11.58 -0.31 6.87
CA SER A 208 12.77 -0.07 6.05
C SER A 208 12.42 -0.10 4.56
N SER A 209 13.25 0.54 3.73
CA SER A 209 13.07 0.54 2.27
C SER A 209 13.01 -0.88 1.69
N GLN A 210 13.77 -1.82 2.26
CA GLN A 210 13.71 -3.24 1.87
C GLN A 210 12.36 -3.89 2.21
N GLN A 211 11.79 -3.60 3.39
CA GLN A 211 10.47 -4.12 3.77
C GLN A 211 9.37 -3.54 2.87
N LEU A 212 9.43 -2.23 2.55
CA LEU A 212 8.50 -1.59 1.62
C LEU A 212 8.58 -2.20 0.23
N PHE A 213 9.80 -2.43 -0.29
CA PHE A 213 10.00 -3.07 -1.58
C PHE A 213 9.41 -4.48 -1.63
N LEU A 214 9.63 -5.29 -0.59
CA LEU A 214 9.07 -6.64 -0.50
C LEU A 214 7.54 -6.62 -0.40
N LEU A 215 6.97 -5.70 0.38
CA LEU A 215 5.51 -5.52 0.46
C LEU A 215 4.91 -5.10 -0.88
N ALA A 216 5.57 -4.19 -1.61
CA ALA A 216 5.11 -3.75 -2.92
C ALA A 216 5.12 -4.91 -3.93
N ASN A 217 6.19 -5.70 -3.99
CA ASN A 217 6.27 -6.87 -4.86
C ASN A 217 5.24 -7.95 -4.48
N TYR A 218 5.02 -8.13 -3.18
CA TYR A 218 3.96 -9.01 -2.68
C TYR A 218 2.60 -8.54 -3.19
N VAL A 219 2.23 -7.27 -2.98
CA VAL A 219 0.93 -6.72 -3.42
C VAL A 219 0.75 -6.71 -4.93
N ARG A 220 1.82 -6.49 -5.70
CA ARG A 220 1.80 -6.49 -7.17
C ARG A 220 1.43 -7.84 -7.78
N GLY A 221 1.50 -8.92 -7.00
CA GLY A 221 1.02 -10.23 -7.42
C GLY A 221 2.05 -11.10 -8.13
N ASP A 222 3.33 -10.72 -8.13
CA ASP A 222 4.40 -11.63 -8.58
C ASP A 222 4.46 -12.90 -7.71
N GLU A 223 3.84 -12.88 -6.52
CA GLU A 223 3.75 -14.03 -5.62
C GLU A 223 2.38 -14.31 -4.99
N LEU A 224 1.32 -13.50 -5.16
CA LEU A 224 0.06 -13.70 -4.40
C LEU A 224 -0.81 -14.84 -4.95
N GLN A 225 -1.20 -15.78 -4.07
CA GLN A 225 -2.38 -16.62 -4.27
C GLN A 225 -3.55 -16.00 -3.52
N ARG A 226 -4.71 -15.84 -4.18
CA ARG A 226 -5.93 -15.31 -3.54
C ARG A 226 -6.29 -16.19 -2.34
N GLY A 227 -6.10 -15.66 -1.14
CA GLY A 227 -6.58 -16.30 0.08
C GLY A 227 -8.10 -16.39 0.04
N THR A 228 -8.64 -17.60 0.09
CA THR A 228 -10.07 -17.84 0.26
C THR A 228 -10.54 -17.15 1.55
N ILE A 229 -11.61 -16.36 1.42
CA ILE A 229 -12.30 -15.70 2.53
C ILE A 229 -12.66 -16.79 3.55
N SER A 230 -11.92 -16.83 4.67
CA SER A 230 -12.20 -17.76 5.76
C SER A 230 -13.54 -17.34 6.39
N ARG A 231 -14.63 -17.99 5.97
CA ARG A 231 -15.90 -17.94 6.69
C ARG A 231 -15.62 -18.49 8.08
N HIS A 232 -15.84 -17.68 9.11
CA HIS A 232 -15.91 -18.16 10.48
C HIS A 232 -16.98 -19.25 10.57
N HIS A 233 -16.57 -20.51 10.69
CA HIS A 233 -17.44 -21.53 11.24
C HIS A 233 -17.53 -21.32 12.74
N SER A 234 -18.74 -21.18 13.25
CA SER A 234 -19.02 -21.23 14.68
C SER A 234 -18.49 -22.56 15.21
N ALA A 235 -17.57 -22.52 16.18
CA ALA A 235 -17.21 -23.69 16.96
C ALA A 235 -18.46 -24.17 17.71
N ARG A 236 -19.15 -25.17 17.14
CA ARG A 236 -20.20 -25.90 17.82
C ARG A 236 -19.50 -26.76 18.87
N ARG A 237 -19.57 -26.33 20.14
CA ARG A 237 -19.24 -27.19 21.28
C ARG A 237 -20.18 -28.39 21.22
N ALA A 238 -19.63 -29.58 20.96
CA ALA A 238 -20.29 -30.84 21.25
C ALA A 238 -19.66 -31.40 22.53
N HIS A 239 -20.24 -31.01 23.66
CA HIS A 239 -20.16 -31.73 24.93
C HIS A 239 -21.54 -31.62 25.57
N GLY A 240 -22.15 -32.76 25.85
CA GLY A 240 -23.53 -32.90 26.34
C GLY A 240 -24.34 -33.80 25.43
#